data_AF-A0A2X1QIX8-F1
#
_entry.id   AF-A0A2X1QIX8-F1
#
_cell.length_a   1.000
_cell.length_b   1.000
_cell.length_c   1.000
_cell.angle_alpha   90.00
_cell.angle_beta   90.00
_cell.angle_gamma   90.00
#
_symmetry.space_group_name_H-M   'P 1'
#
loop_
_entity.id
_entity.type
_entity.pdbx_description
1 polymer ?
#
loop_
_entity_poly.entity_id
_entity_poly.type
_entity_poly.pdbx_seq_one_letter_code
_entity_poly.pdbx_strand_id
1 'polypeptide(L)'
;MPDSASRSDFGGSGVDPLSKETVRKLMTQASLWVPCKQRAPKIQQPRYRRACAGELIQIDGCDHHWFENRGPKCTALVYVDDATSRLMQLRFVKSESTFTYFEATRGYIEKHGKPLALYSDKASVFRINNKNATGGDGDGDTQFGRAMHELNIQTICAETSAAKGRVERAHQTLQDRLVKELRLQGISTMEAANAFAEEFMNDYNRRFSKAPRQEFDVHRELDVDDDLDMVFTWREARRVSKSLTV
;
A
#
# COMPACT_ATOMS: atom_id res chain seq x y z
N MET A 1 -68.34 -39.58 12.03
CA MET A 1 -68.46 -41.02 11.74
C MET A 1 -68.12 -41.22 10.28
N PRO A 2 -67.12 -42.04 9.93
CA PRO A 2 -66.09 -42.64 10.81
C PRO A 2 -65.06 -41.53 11.21
N ASP A 3 -63.74 -41.68 11.44
CA ASP A 3 -62.85 -42.84 11.67
C ASP A 3 -61.67 -42.43 12.61
N SER A 4 -60.60 -43.24 12.70
CA SER A 4 -59.39 -43.01 13.51
C SER A 4 -58.08 -43.42 12.80
N ALA A 5 -56.93 -43.03 13.38
CA ALA A 5 -55.54 -43.34 12.96
C ALA A 5 -55.05 -42.68 11.64
N SER A 6 -53.77 -42.29 11.49
CA SER A 6 -52.63 -42.22 12.42
C SER A 6 -51.70 -41.05 12.05
N ARG A 7 -51.14 -40.35 13.04
CA ARG A 7 -49.95 -39.52 12.84
C ARG A 7 -48.73 -40.41 12.99
N SER A 8 -47.83 -40.40 12.02
CA SER A 8 -46.53 -41.08 12.11
C SER A 8 -45.56 -40.22 12.93
N ASP A 9 -45.25 -40.68 14.13
CA ASP A 9 -44.15 -40.14 14.93
C ASP A 9 -42.81 -40.46 14.28
N PHE A 10 -42.19 -39.48 13.62
CA PHE A 10 -40.75 -39.49 13.42
C PHE A 10 -40.08 -38.89 14.66
N GLY A 11 -39.62 -39.77 15.54
CA GLY A 11 -38.92 -39.40 16.77
C GLY A 11 -37.63 -38.66 16.50
N GLY A 12 -37.69 -37.33 16.50
CA GLY A 12 -36.50 -36.48 16.61
C GLY A 12 -35.86 -36.70 17.98
N SER A 13 -34.62 -37.20 17.99
CA SER A 13 -33.86 -37.40 19.22
C SER A 13 -33.68 -36.07 19.96
N GLY A 14 -34.26 -35.97 21.16
CA GLY A 14 -34.20 -34.77 22.00
C GLY A 14 -32.79 -34.53 22.55
N VAL A 15 -31.93 -33.90 21.74
CA VAL A 15 -30.65 -33.36 22.18
C VAL A 15 -30.78 -31.85 22.26
N ASP A 16 -30.78 -31.31 23.48
CA ASP A 16 -30.79 -29.86 23.68
C ASP A 16 -29.58 -29.22 22.97
N PRO A 17 -29.78 -28.14 22.20
CA PRO A 17 -28.69 -27.52 21.44
C PRO A 17 -27.65 -26.91 22.37
N LEU A 18 -26.47 -27.54 22.46
CA LEU A 18 -25.36 -27.07 23.27
C LEU A 18 -24.97 -25.63 22.90
N SER A 19 -24.75 -24.79 23.92
CA SER A 19 -24.29 -23.41 23.70
C SER A 19 -22.95 -23.38 22.96
N LYS A 20 -22.75 -22.38 22.08
CA LYS A 20 -21.49 -22.19 21.34
C LYS A 20 -20.27 -22.13 22.25
N GLU A 21 -20.41 -21.58 23.45
CA GLU A 21 -19.34 -21.48 24.44
C GLU A 21 -19.05 -22.83 25.13
N THR A 22 -20.07 -23.66 25.34
CA THR A 22 -19.90 -25.05 25.83
C THR A 22 -19.12 -25.88 24.82
N VAL A 23 -19.50 -25.81 23.54
CA VAL A 23 -18.78 -26.49 22.45
C VAL A 23 -17.33 -26.01 22.37
N ARG A 24 -17.08 -24.69 22.41
CA ARG A 24 -15.73 -24.11 22.38
C ARG A 24 -14.85 -24.60 23.54
N LYS A 25 -15.40 -24.70 24.76
CA LYS A 25 -14.69 -25.24 25.93
C LYS A 25 -14.35 -26.71 25.78
N LEU A 26 -15.30 -27.54 25.35
CA LEU A 26 -15.08 -28.97 25.09
C LEU A 26 -14.02 -29.19 24.01
N MET A 27 -14.07 -28.46 22.89
CA MET A 27 -13.04 -28.54 21.84
C MET A 27 -11.66 -28.07 22.33
N THR A 28 -11.60 -27.11 23.26
CA THR A 28 -10.33 -26.66 23.87
C THR A 28 -9.76 -27.73 24.79
N GLN A 29 -10.59 -28.36 25.63
CA GLN A 29 -10.18 -29.47 26.52
C GLN A 29 -9.75 -30.71 25.73
N ALA A 30 -10.43 -31.03 24.63
CA ALA A 30 -10.07 -32.13 23.73
C ALA A 30 -8.85 -31.83 22.83
N SER A 31 -8.17 -30.68 23.00
CA SER A 31 -7.08 -30.19 22.14
C SER A 31 -7.42 -30.02 20.65
N LEU A 32 -8.70 -30.10 20.28
CA LEU A 32 -9.21 -29.89 18.92
C LEU A 32 -9.28 -28.41 18.53
N TRP A 33 -9.26 -27.50 19.51
CA TRP A 33 -9.28 -26.05 19.31
C TRP A 33 -8.19 -25.35 20.13
N VAL A 34 -7.15 -24.87 19.45
CA VAL A 34 -6.14 -24.01 20.09
C VAL A 34 -6.64 -22.56 20.11
N PRO A 35 -6.81 -21.93 21.30
CA PRO A 35 -7.16 -20.52 21.45
C PRO A 35 -6.18 -19.62 20.70
N CYS A 36 -6.67 -18.54 20.07
CA CYS A 36 -5.83 -17.71 19.20
C CYS A 36 -4.57 -17.16 19.91
N LYS A 37 -4.67 -16.82 21.19
CA LYS A 37 -3.55 -16.36 22.05
C LYS A 37 -2.47 -17.42 22.31
N GLN A 38 -2.75 -18.70 22.08
CA GLN A 38 -1.83 -19.83 22.31
C GLN A 38 -1.31 -20.44 21.00
N ARG A 39 -1.76 -19.93 19.84
CA ARG A 39 -1.20 -20.34 18.55
C ARG A 39 0.19 -19.75 18.43
N ALA A 40 1.17 -20.59 18.04
CA ALA A 40 2.51 -20.09 17.72
C ALA A 40 2.40 -18.97 16.67
N PRO A 41 3.17 -17.87 16.79
CA PRO A 41 3.14 -16.78 15.82
C PRO A 41 3.44 -17.35 14.43
N LYS A 42 2.56 -17.07 13.47
CA LYS A 42 2.68 -17.60 12.11
C LYS A 42 3.95 -17.02 11.49
N ILE A 43 5.01 -17.82 11.41
CA ILE A 43 6.28 -17.45 10.76
C ILE A 43 5.95 -17.17 9.29
N GLN A 44 5.89 -15.89 8.92
CA GLN A 44 5.63 -15.49 7.54
C GLN A 44 6.91 -15.67 6.74
N GLN A 45 6.84 -16.47 5.67
CA GLN A 45 7.97 -16.65 4.77
C GLN A 45 8.20 -15.35 3.98
N PRO A 46 9.45 -14.83 3.92
CA PRO A 46 9.75 -13.66 3.09
C PRO A 46 9.42 -13.94 1.62
N ARG A 47 8.65 -13.06 0.98
CA ARG A 47 8.36 -13.18 -0.46
C ARG A 47 9.68 -13.12 -1.27
N TYR A 48 9.82 -14.02 -2.24
CA TYR A 48 10.89 -13.95 -3.23
C TYR A 48 10.82 -12.64 -4.02
N ARG A 49 12.00 -12.08 -4.33
CA ARG A 49 12.10 -10.89 -5.17
C ARG A 49 11.51 -11.16 -6.56
N ARG A 50 10.94 -10.11 -7.16
CA ARG A 50 10.78 -10.00 -8.61
C ARG A 50 12.11 -10.26 -9.35
N ALA A 51 12.02 -10.64 -10.61
CA ALA A 51 13.17 -10.99 -11.44
C ALA A 51 13.84 -9.74 -12.02
N CYS A 52 13.06 -8.80 -12.55
CA CYS A 52 13.50 -7.62 -13.28
C CYS A 52 13.21 -6.32 -12.49
N ALA A 53 13.98 -5.26 -12.78
CA ALA A 53 13.67 -3.92 -12.26
C ALA A 53 12.36 -3.41 -12.88
N GLY A 54 11.52 -2.74 -12.09
CA GLY A 54 10.23 -2.18 -12.55
C GLY A 54 9.03 -3.13 -12.46
N GLU A 55 9.23 -4.43 -12.17
CA GLU A 55 8.11 -5.39 -12.05
C GLU A 55 7.20 -5.10 -10.85
N LEU A 56 7.76 -4.57 -9.76
CA LEU A 56 7.03 -4.24 -8.55
C LEU A 56 7.77 -3.20 -7.72
N ILE A 57 7.17 -2.03 -7.58
CA ILE A 57 7.71 -0.94 -6.77
C ILE A 57 6.92 -0.85 -5.47
N GLN A 58 7.59 -1.05 -4.34
CA GLN A 58 6.98 -0.88 -3.02
C GLN A 58 6.93 0.61 -2.68
N ILE A 59 5.72 1.13 -2.46
CA ILE A 59 5.47 2.52 -2.09
C ILE A 59 4.96 2.61 -0.66
N ASP A 60 5.49 3.56 0.09
CA ASP A 60 5.14 3.77 1.49
C ASP A 60 5.47 5.18 1.97
N GLY A 61 4.72 5.65 2.96
CA GLY A 61 5.01 6.87 3.69
C GLY A 61 5.79 6.59 4.97
N CYS A 62 6.79 7.43 5.26
CA CYS A 62 7.59 7.34 6.47
C CYS A 62 7.57 8.67 7.23
N ASP A 63 6.62 8.79 8.17
CA ASP A 63 6.47 9.92 9.09
C ASP A 63 7.56 9.91 10.18
N HIS A 64 8.46 10.91 10.16
CA HIS A 64 9.63 10.93 11.04
C HIS A 64 10.15 12.35 11.31
N HIS A 65 10.98 12.50 12.35
CA HIS A 65 11.72 13.73 12.63
C HIS A 65 12.97 13.82 11.74
N TRP A 66 12.77 13.90 10.42
CA TRP A 66 13.84 13.93 9.41
C TRP A 66 14.86 15.05 9.63
N PHE A 67 14.43 16.18 10.20
CA PHE A 67 15.26 17.33 10.53
C PHE A 67 15.63 17.41 12.02
N GLU A 68 15.37 16.36 12.81
CA GLU A 68 15.54 16.34 14.27
C GLU A 68 14.82 17.52 14.95
N ASN A 69 15.59 18.46 15.52
CA ASN A 69 15.12 19.69 16.15
C ASN A 69 15.27 20.93 15.25
N ARG A 70 15.78 20.76 14.02
CA ARG A 70 16.11 21.85 13.08
C ARG A 70 14.92 22.29 12.23
N GLY A 71 13.90 21.44 12.10
CA GLY A 71 12.70 21.68 11.30
C GLY A 71 11.50 20.84 11.76
N PRO A 72 10.31 21.09 11.23
CA PRO A 72 9.10 20.36 11.61
C PRO A 72 9.15 18.88 11.19
N LYS A 73 8.39 18.04 11.91
CA LYS A 73 8.15 16.65 11.51
C LYS A 73 7.44 16.61 10.15
N CYS A 74 7.80 15.65 9.30
CA CYS A 74 7.21 15.47 7.97
C CYS A 74 7.25 13.99 7.54
N THR A 75 6.58 13.68 6.44
CA THR A 75 6.58 12.35 5.83
C THR A 75 7.54 12.31 4.65
N ALA A 76 8.39 11.29 4.58
CA ALA A 76 9.10 10.93 3.35
C ALA A 76 8.30 9.86 2.61
N LEU A 77 7.87 10.15 1.37
CA LEU A 77 7.32 9.15 0.45
C LEU A 77 8.47 8.41 -0.22
N VAL A 78 8.48 7.08 -0.11
CA VAL A 78 9.61 6.22 -0.50
C VAL A 78 9.14 5.16 -1.51
N TYR A 79 9.85 5.06 -2.63
CA TYR A 79 9.60 4.08 -3.69
C TYR A 79 10.80 3.15 -3.79
N VAL A 80 10.59 1.86 -3.53
CA VAL A 80 11.66 0.84 -3.49
C VAL A 80 11.38 -0.25 -4.51
N ASP A 81 12.27 -0.42 -5.48
CA ASP A 81 12.17 -1.53 -6.44
C ASP A 81 12.42 -2.88 -5.75
N ASP A 82 11.53 -3.86 -5.96
CA ASP A 82 11.57 -5.14 -5.24
C ASP A 82 12.74 -6.05 -5.66
N ALA A 83 13.10 -6.01 -6.95
CA ALA A 83 14.16 -6.84 -7.53
C ALA A 83 15.55 -6.37 -7.09
N THR A 84 15.81 -5.07 -7.15
CA THR A 84 17.12 -4.46 -6.90
C THR A 84 17.26 -3.90 -5.48
N SER A 85 16.16 -3.51 -4.82
CA SER A 85 16.17 -2.68 -3.59
C SER A 85 16.77 -1.28 -3.75
N ARG A 86 16.77 -0.75 -4.99
CA ARG A 86 17.05 0.67 -5.24
C ARG A 86 15.94 1.55 -4.67
N LEU A 87 16.33 2.68 -4.09
CA LEU A 87 15.45 3.84 -3.96
C LEU A 87 15.29 4.45 -5.35
N MET A 88 14.05 4.44 -5.83
CA MET A 88 13.70 4.94 -7.16
C MET A 88 13.14 6.36 -7.08
N GLN A 89 12.42 6.67 -6.00
CA GLN A 89 11.90 8.00 -5.70
C GLN A 89 11.87 8.23 -4.18
N LEU A 90 12.17 9.46 -3.78
CA LEU A 90 12.17 9.94 -2.40
C LEU A 90 11.65 11.38 -2.39
N ARG A 91 10.53 11.66 -1.72
CA ARG A 91 9.94 13.01 -1.64
C ARG A 91 9.46 13.32 -0.23
N PHE A 92 9.98 14.40 0.36
CA PHE A 92 9.52 14.95 1.63
C PHE A 92 8.28 15.81 1.43
N VAL A 93 7.25 15.52 2.20
CA VAL A 93 5.94 16.19 2.16
C VAL A 93 5.40 16.39 3.57
N LYS A 94 4.55 17.41 3.76
CA LYS A 94 3.99 17.73 5.08
C LYS A 94 3.18 16.58 5.69
N SER A 95 2.44 15.85 4.86
CA SER A 95 1.61 14.70 5.23
C SER A 95 1.23 13.89 3.99
N GLU A 96 0.85 12.63 4.19
CA GLU A 96 0.32 11.78 3.10
C GLU A 96 -1.05 12.29 2.61
N SER A 97 -1.22 12.32 1.28
CA SER A 97 -2.45 12.72 0.59
C SER A 97 -2.41 12.22 -0.85
N THR A 98 -3.55 12.21 -1.56
CA THR A 98 -3.58 11.81 -2.98
C THR A 98 -2.62 12.66 -3.82
N PHE A 99 -2.64 13.98 -3.62
CA PHE A 99 -1.81 14.93 -4.37
C PHE A 99 -0.31 14.74 -4.10
N THR A 100 0.09 14.46 -2.86
CA THR A 100 1.51 14.20 -2.56
C THR A 100 2.00 12.89 -3.16
N TYR A 101 1.14 11.86 -3.24
CA TYR A 101 1.44 10.65 -4.01
C TYR A 101 1.44 10.90 -5.53
N PHE A 102 0.56 11.75 -6.07
CA PHE A 102 0.61 12.17 -7.48
C PHE A 102 1.92 12.85 -7.84
N GLU A 103 2.36 13.86 -7.07
CA GLU A 103 3.64 14.53 -7.29
C GLU A 103 4.83 13.55 -7.19
N ALA A 104 4.81 12.63 -6.22
CA ALA A 104 5.85 11.63 -6.07
C ALA A 104 5.88 10.64 -7.26
N THR A 105 4.72 10.11 -7.67
CA THR A 105 4.61 9.18 -8.81
C THR A 105 4.94 9.87 -10.14
N ARG A 106 4.59 11.14 -10.32
CA ARG A 106 5.01 11.93 -11.48
C ARG A 106 6.54 11.94 -11.62
N GLY A 107 7.25 12.41 -10.59
CA GLY A 107 8.71 12.46 -10.62
C GLY A 107 9.38 11.08 -10.68
N TYR A 108 8.68 10.02 -10.27
CA TYR A 108 9.10 8.64 -10.54
C TYR A 108 9.01 8.34 -12.05
N ILE A 109 7.85 8.56 -12.67
CA ILE A 109 7.55 8.15 -14.04
C ILE A 109 8.33 9.00 -15.05
N GLU A 110 8.49 10.30 -14.81
CA GLU A 110 9.31 11.20 -15.63
C GLU A 110 10.80 10.76 -15.66
N LYS A 111 11.26 10.04 -14.64
CA LYS A 111 12.66 9.62 -14.51
C LYS A 111 12.93 8.16 -14.93
N HIS A 112 12.00 7.25 -14.67
CA HIS A 112 12.19 5.80 -14.90
C HIS A 112 11.16 5.18 -15.84
N GLY A 113 10.09 5.89 -16.21
CA GLY A 113 8.95 5.33 -16.94
C GLY A 113 7.90 4.65 -16.04
N LYS A 114 6.88 4.08 -16.69
CA LYS A 114 5.75 3.39 -16.07
C LYS A 114 6.16 1.98 -15.61
N PRO A 115 6.14 1.66 -14.31
CA PRO A 115 6.40 0.29 -13.84
C PRO A 115 5.24 -0.64 -14.22
N LEU A 116 5.40 -1.96 -14.00
CA LEU A 116 4.28 -2.90 -14.16
C LEU A 116 3.28 -2.79 -13.00
N ALA A 117 3.79 -2.66 -11.76
CA ALA A 117 2.95 -2.61 -10.58
C ALA A 117 3.51 -1.75 -9.44
N LEU A 118 2.61 -1.06 -8.73
CA LEU A 118 2.88 -0.42 -7.43
C LEU A 118 2.30 -1.28 -6.29
N TYR A 119 3.07 -1.42 -5.22
CA TYR A 119 2.72 -2.22 -4.04
C TYR A 119 2.63 -1.35 -2.79
N SER A 120 1.44 -1.23 -2.22
CA SER A 120 1.13 -0.33 -1.11
C SER A 120 0.45 -1.06 0.05
N ASP A 121 0.16 -0.37 1.17
CA ASP A 121 -0.64 -0.96 2.26
C ASP A 121 -2.09 -0.41 2.22
N LYS A 122 -3.03 -1.14 2.80
CA LYS A 122 -4.44 -0.76 2.93
C LYS A 122 -4.67 0.57 3.66
N ALA A 123 -3.70 1.01 4.47
CA ALA A 123 -3.77 2.24 5.25
C ALA A 123 -3.26 3.49 4.51
N SER A 124 -2.37 3.31 3.52
CA SER A 124 -2.01 4.39 2.59
C SER A 124 -3.21 4.75 1.67
N VAL A 125 -3.14 5.88 0.96
CA VAL A 125 -4.27 6.63 0.35
C VAL A 125 -5.09 5.90 -0.74
N PHE A 126 -4.92 4.59 -0.86
CA PHE A 126 -5.41 3.71 -1.92
C PHE A 126 -6.71 2.96 -1.56
N ARG A 127 -7.39 3.31 -0.45
CA ARG A 127 -8.70 2.73 -0.11
C ARG A 127 -9.71 3.75 0.44
N ILE A 128 -10.90 3.79 -0.17
CA ILE A 128 -12.07 4.47 0.41
C ILE A 128 -12.63 3.58 1.54
N ASN A 129 -12.49 4.02 2.80
CA ASN A 129 -13.02 3.29 3.96
C ASN A 129 -14.54 3.45 4.17
N ASN A 130 -15.19 4.37 3.44
CA ASN A 130 -16.60 4.67 3.62
C ASN A 130 -17.39 4.45 2.31
N LYS A 131 -18.24 3.43 2.26
CA LYS A 131 -19.11 3.14 1.09
C LYS A 131 -20.09 4.26 0.76
N ASN A 132 -20.26 5.24 1.65
CA ASN A 132 -21.11 6.40 1.48
C ASN A 132 -20.31 7.70 1.26
N ALA A 133 -19.05 7.61 0.81
CA ALA A 133 -18.29 8.79 0.42
C ALA A 133 -18.84 9.35 -0.91
N THR A 134 -19.63 10.43 -0.82
CA THR A 134 -20.25 11.14 -1.94
C THR A 134 -19.19 11.86 -2.80
N GLY A 135 -18.45 11.11 -3.61
CA GLY A 135 -17.33 11.65 -4.41
C GLY A 135 -16.55 10.62 -5.23
N GLY A 136 -17.18 9.48 -5.57
CA GLY A 136 -16.61 8.47 -6.45
C GLY A 136 -17.72 7.66 -7.12
N ASP A 137 -17.72 7.65 -8.45
CA ASP A 137 -18.74 6.95 -9.24
C ASP A 137 -18.57 5.44 -9.13
N GLY A 138 -19.58 4.77 -8.56
CA GLY A 138 -19.91 3.36 -8.79
C GLY A 138 -18.97 2.28 -8.25
N ASP A 139 -17.66 2.40 -8.43
CA ASP A 139 -16.71 1.27 -8.46
C ASP A 139 -15.68 1.28 -7.32
N GLY A 140 -15.77 2.23 -6.38
CA GLY A 140 -14.99 2.23 -5.13
C GLY A 140 -13.49 2.51 -5.27
N ASP A 141 -13.02 2.80 -6.48
CA ASP A 141 -11.63 3.16 -6.74
C ASP A 141 -11.26 4.54 -6.17
N THR A 142 -10.02 4.63 -5.68
CA THR A 142 -9.47 5.92 -5.24
C THR A 142 -9.02 6.76 -6.42
N GLN A 143 -8.94 8.08 -6.24
CA GLN A 143 -8.35 8.99 -7.24
C GLN A 143 -6.94 8.55 -7.67
N PHE A 144 -6.18 7.92 -6.78
CA PHE A 144 -4.89 7.32 -7.13
C PHE A 144 -5.03 6.00 -7.92
N GLY A 145 -5.93 5.12 -7.52
CA GLY A 145 -6.27 3.91 -8.29
C GLY A 145 -6.66 4.25 -9.74
N ARG A 146 -7.57 5.23 -9.91
CA ARG A 146 -7.96 5.81 -11.21
C ARG A 146 -6.73 6.24 -12.04
N ALA A 147 -5.86 7.08 -11.46
CA ALA A 147 -4.69 7.59 -12.17
C ALA A 147 -3.71 6.48 -12.58
N MET A 148 -3.52 5.46 -11.73
CA MET A 148 -2.66 4.31 -12.07
C MET A 148 -3.29 3.42 -13.13
N HIS A 149 -4.61 3.23 -13.10
CA HIS A 149 -5.35 2.51 -14.12
C HIS A 149 -5.28 3.20 -15.48
N GLU A 150 -5.44 4.53 -15.54
CA GLU A 150 -5.25 5.32 -16.78
C GLU A 150 -3.85 5.13 -17.38
N LEU A 151 -2.81 5.05 -16.55
CA LEU A 151 -1.43 4.77 -16.98
C LEU A 151 -1.13 3.28 -17.23
N ASN A 152 -2.12 2.39 -17.15
CA ASN A 152 -1.94 0.93 -17.23
C ASN A 152 -0.91 0.37 -16.21
N ILE A 153 -0.86 0.92 -15.00
CA ILE A 153 -0.01 0.48 -13.89
C ILE A 153 -0.87 -0.28 -12.87
N GLN A 154 -0.52 -1.53 -12.57
CA GLN A 154 -1.28 -2.35 -11.62
C GLN A 154 -1.08 -1.87 -10.17
N THR A 155 -2.14 -1.52 -9.45
CA THR A 155 -2.06 -1.26 -8.00
C THR A 155 -2.33 -2.54 -7.20
N ILE A 156 -1.42 -2.89 -6.30
CA ILE A 156 -1.53 -4.06 -5.43
C ILE A 156 -1.48 -3.62 -3.96
N CYS A 157 -2.61 -3.70 -3.27
CA CYS A 157 -2.70 -3.41 -1.84
C CYS A 157 -2.35 -4.67 -1.01
N ALA A 158 -1.41 -4.54 -0.08
CA ALA A 158 -1.03 -5.59 0.84
C ALA A 158 -2.23 -6.08 1.68
N GLU A 159 -2.43 -7.39 1.79
CA GLU A 159 -3.49 -7.90 2.66
C GLU A 159 -3.16 -7.75 4.15
N THR A 160 -1.86 -7.79 4.48
CA THR A 160 -1.28 -7.62 5.80
C THR A 160 0.03 -6.86 5.71
N SER A 161 0.28 -5.91 6.62
CA SER A 161 1.51 -5.11 6.72
C SER A 161 2.79 -5.94 6.72
N ALA A 162 2.80 -7.14 7.33
CA ALA A 162 3.94 -8.07 7.38
C ALA A 162 4.53 -8.50 6.01
N ALA A 163 3.89 -8.19 4.89
CA ALA A 163 4.40 -8.43 3.54
C ALA A 163 5.36 -7.33 3.02
N LYS A 164 5.50 -6.19 3.71
CA LYS A 164 6.28 -5.00 3.32
C LYS A 164 7.77 -5.00 3.73
N GLY A 165 8.34 -6.15 4.09
CA GLY A 165 9.72 -6.29 4.60
C GLY A 165 10.89 -5.86 3.69
N ARG A 166 10.66 -5.12 2.58
CA ARG A 166 11.72 -4.40 1.83
C ARG A 166 11.64 -2.90 2.04
N VAL A 167 10.47 -2.27 1.87
CA VAL A 167 10.31 -0.84 2.18
C VAL A 167 10.52 -0.56 3.68
N GLU A 168 10.09 -1.45 4.59
CA GLU A 168 10.38 -1.34 6.03
C GLU A 168 11.89 -1.32 6.36
N ARG A 169 12.70 -2.15 5.67
CA ARG A 169 14.16 -2.13 5.85
C ARG A 169 14.81 -0.92 5.18
N ALA A 170 14.22 -0.38 4.12
CA ALA A 170 14.62 0.91 3.58
C ALA A 170 14.35 2.00 4.63
N HIS A 171 13.14 2.06 5.21
CA HIS A 171 12.78 3.01 6.28
C HIS A 171 13.76 3.00 7.45
N GLN A 172 14.12 1.83 7.99
CA GLN A 172 15.15 1.73 9.04
C GLN A 172 16.51 2.31 8.62
N THR A 173 16.93 2.03 7.38
CA THR A 173 18.19 2.55 6.84
C THR A 173 18.14 4.07 6.61
N LEU A 174 16.99 4.58 6.15
CA LEU A 174 16.75 6.01 5.97
C LEU A 174 16.74 6.74 7.32
N GLN A 175 15.96 6.28 8.29
CA GLN A 175 15.86 6.89 9.62
C GLN A 175 17.23 6.97 10.33
N ASP A 176 18.10 5.96 10.16
CA ASP A 176 19.45 6.02 10.70
C ASP A 176 20.39 6.95 9.90
N ARG A 177 20.36 6.91 8.56
CA ARG A 177 21.38 7.57 7.72
C ARG A 177 20.94 8.91 7.14
N LEU A 178 19.77 8.99 6.52
CA LEU A 178 19.28 10.20 5.87
C LEU A 178 19.17 11.36 6.86
N VAL A 179 18.74 11.09 8.10
CA VAL A 179 18.73 12.09 9.19
C VAL A 179 20.14 12.66 9.46
N LYS A 180 21.18 11.82 9.43
CA LYS A 180 22.58 12.23 9.64
C LYS A 180 23.13 12.99 8.43
N GLU A 181 22.85 12.54 7.20
CA GLU A 181 23.27 13.25 5.98
C GLU A 181 22.61 14.64 5.89
N LEU A 182 21.30 14.74 6.14
CA LEU A 182 20.58 16.01 6.23
C LEU A 182 21.17 16.93 7.32
N ARG A 183 21.71 16.36 8.41
CA ARG A 183 22.41 17.12 9.46
C ARG A 183 23.78 17.63 9.01
N LEU A 184 24.55 16.79 8.32
CA LEU A 184 25.86 17.18 7.77
C LEU A 184 25.74 18.29 6.73
N GLN A 185 24.68 18.26 5.90
CA GLN A 185 24.37 19.30 4.92
C GLN A 185 23.62 20.51 5.50
N GLY A 186 23.32 20.53 6.82
CA GLY A 186 22.58 21.63 7.46
C GLY A 186 21.11 21.78 7.05
N ILE A 187 20.55 20.82 6.30
CA ILE A 187 19.22 20.89 5.69
C ILE A 187 18.11 20.77 6.75
N SER A 188 17.26 21.78 6.84
CA SER A 188 16.17 21.89 7.83
C SER A 188 14.75 22.02 7.23
N THR A 189 14.62 22.09 5.90
CA THR A 189 13.33 22.29 5.21
C THR A 189 13.06 21.18 4.20
N MET A 190 11.78 20.95 3.88
CA MET A 190 11.39 19.90 2.92
C MET A 190 11.85 20.24 1.50
N GLU A 191 11.89 21.53 1.15
CA GLU A 191 12.31 22.03 -0.15
C GLU A 191 13.79 21.71 -0.40
N ALA A 192 14.65 22.04 0.58
CA ALA A 192 16.08 21.72 0.50
C ALA A 192 16.34 20.20 0.60
N ALA A 193 15.54 19.46 1.36
CA ALA A 193 15.64 18.01 1.44
C ALA A 193 15.21 17.31 0.13
N ASN A 194 14.21 17.85 -0.56
CA ASN A 194 13.78 17.40 -1.89
C ASN A 194 14.85 17.71 -2.95
N ALA A 195 15.52 18.86 -2.88
CA ALA A 195 16.65 19.18 -3.76
C ALA A 195 17.86 18.23 -3.55
N PHE A 196 18.12 17.82 -2.31
CA PHE A 196 19.18 16.87 -1.96
C PHE A 196 18.82 15.38 -2.18
N ALA A 197 17.53 15.07 -2.36
CA ALA A 197 17.03 13.69 -2.38
C ALA A 197 17.69 12.82 -3.47
N GLU A 198 17.97 13.39 -4.65
CA GLU A 198 18.63 12.66 -5.74
C GLU A 198 20.09 12.29 -5.43
N GLU A 199 20.87 13.22 -4.86
CA GLU A 199 22.25 12.97 -4.45
C GLU A 199 22.31 11.84 -3.41
N PHE A 200 21.45 11.92 -2.39
CA PHE A 200 21.33 10.88 -1.37
C PHE A 200 20.89 9.53 -1.97
N MET A 201 19.90 9.52 -2.87
CA MET A 201 19.45 8.28 -3.53
C MET A 201 20.57 7.63 -4.34
N ASN A 202 21.41 8.42 -5.02
CA ASN A 202 22.54 7.91 -5.79
C ASN A 202 23.60 7.26 -4.88
N ASP A 203 23.94 7.89 -3.76
CA ASP A 203 24.84 7.28 -2.76
C ASP A 203 24.24 6.03 -2.11
N TYR A 204 22.98 6.09 -1.68
CA TYR A 204 22.26 4.95 -1.12
C TYR A 204 22.25 3.76 -2.09
N ASN A 205 21.89 4.01 -3.36
CA ASN A 205 21.81 2.96 -4.38
C ASN A 205 23.17 2.32 -4.65
N ARG A 206 24.26 3.10 -4.65
CA ARG A 206 25.63 2.58 -4.77
C ARG A 206 26.00 1.62 -3.62
N ARG A 207 25.46 1.83 -2.41
CA ARG A 207 25.78 1.03 -1.22
C ARG A 207 24.82 -0.16 -0.97
N PHE A 208 23.55 -0.06 -1.39
CA PHE A 208 22.49 -0.97 -0.95
C PHE A 208 21.70 -1.68 -2.06
N SER A 209 21.86 -1.25 -3.31
CA SER A 209 21.26 -1.97 -4.43
C SER A 209 21.85 -3.38 -4.58
N LYS A 210 21.11 -4.24 -5.27
CA LYS A 210 21.52 -5.58 -5.68
C LYS A 210 21.25 -5.74 -7.16
N ALA A 211 22.06 -6.56 -7.83
CA ALA A 211 21.74 -7.03 -9.16
C ALA A 211 20.33 -7.68 -9.17
N PRO A 212 19.48 -7.36 -10.16
CA PRO A 212 18.25 -8.10 -10.40
C PRO A 212 18.57 -9.54 -10.82
N ARG A 213 17.56 -10.43 -10.86
CA ARG A 213 17.76 -11.82 -11.32
C ARG A 213 17.94 -11.90 -12.84
N GLN A 214 17.36 -10.94 -13.55
CA GLN A 214 17.46 -10.75 -14.99
C GLN A 214 17.81 -9.28 -15.25
N GLU A 215 18.70 -9.02 -16.20
CA GLU A 215 19.24 -7.67 -16.47
C GLU A 215 18.23 -6.74 -17.17
N PHE A 216 17.14 -7.30 -17.70
CA PHE A 216 16.09 -6.54 -18.37
C PHE A 216 15.38 -5.59 -17.39
N ASP A 217 15.09 -4.38 -17.86
CA ASP A 217 14.25 -3.41 -17.16
C ASP A 217 12.84 -3.44 -17.79
N VAL A 218 11.80 -3.64 -16.99
CA VAL A 218 10.41 -3.75 -17.48
C VAL A 218 9.63 -2.44 -17.39
N HIS A 219 10.29 -1.32 -17.08
CA HIS A 219 9.65 -0.01 -17.23
C HIS A 219 9.26 0.24 -18.69
N ARG A 220 8.09 0.85 -18.87
CA ARG A 220 7.59 1.29 -20.18
C ARG A 220 7.72 2.80 -20.27
N GLU A 221 8.06 3.31 -21.44
CA GLU A 221 8.00 4.74 -21.72
C GLU A 221 6.54 5.24 -21.61
N LEU A 222 6.38 6.57 -21.53
CA LEU A 222 5.06 7.19 -21.65
C LEU A 222 4.57 7.05 -23.10
N ASP A 223 3.31 6.67 -23.25
CA ASP A 223 2.64 6.65 -24.56
C ASP A 223 2.36 8.10 -25.01
N VAL A 224 2.21 8.34 -26.32
CA VAL A 224 2.01 9.70 -26.86
C VAL A 224 0.74 10.37 -26.30
N ASP A 225 -0.25 9.57 -25.92
CA ASP A 225 -1.52 10.01 -25.33
C ASP A 225 -1.50 10.08 -23.78
N ASP A 226 -0.38 9.74 -23.11
CA ASP A 226 -0.25 9.84 -21.65
C ASP A 226 -0.04 11.30 -21.19
N ASP A 227 -1.12 12.06 -21.08
CA ASP A 227 -1.10 13.38 -20.44
C ASP A 227 -1.06 13.25 -18.90
N LEU A 228 0.14 13.37 -18.32
CA LEU A 228 0.35 13.33 -16.87
C LEU A 228 -0.35 14.48 -16.13
N ASP A 229 -0.54 15.65 -16.74
CA ASP A 229 -1.24 16.80 -16.14
C ASP A 229 -2.71 16.45 -16.00
N MET A 230 -3.31 15.89 -17.04
CA MET A 230 -4.68 15.37 -16.98
C MET A 230 -4.81 14.17 -16.04
N VAL A 231 -3.92 13.17 -16.10
CA VAL A 231 -4.01 11.96 -15.27
C VAL A 231 -3.98 12.30 -13.78
N PHE A 232 -3.04 13.15 -13.34
CA PHE A 232 -2.82 13.52 -11.94
C PHE A 232 -3.75 14.63 -11.40
N THR A 233 -4.92 14.82 -12.01
CA THR A 233 -5.98 15.70 -11.48
C THR A 233 -6.88 15.01 -10.44
N TRP A 234 -7.65 15.79 -9.69
CA TRP A 234 -8.81 15.28 -8.96
C TRP A 234 -10.03 15.31 -9.90
N ARG A 235 -10.72 14.18 -10.08
CA ARG A 235 -11.88 14.08 -10.99
C ARG A 235 -13.11 13.53 -10.29
N GLU A 236 -14.24 14.20 -10.40
CA GLU A 236 -15.55 13.74 -9.92
C GLU A 236 -16.53 13.82 -11.10
N ALA A 237 -17.28 12.76 -11.41
CA ALA A 237 -18.41 12.97 -12.30
C ALA A 237 -19.51 13.71 -11.53
N ARG A 238 -20.09 14.71 -12.19
CA ARG A 238 -21.22 15.48 -11.68
C ARG A 238 -22.30 15.53 -12.73
N ARG A 239 -23.54 15.27 -12.31
CA ARG A 239 -24.69 15.36 -13.21
C ARG A 239 -25.07 16.82 -13.41
N VAL A 240 -24.64 17.39 -14.53
CA VAL A 240 -25.04 18.74 -14.95
C VAL A 240 -26.56 18.81 -15.06
N SER A 241 -27.15 19.83 -14.43
CA SER A 241 -28.59 20.09 -14.48
C SER A 241 -29.03 20.70 -15.81
N LYS A 242 -30.34 20.73 -16.11
CA LYS A 242 -30.87 21.32 -17.36
C LYS A 242 -30.57 22.81 -17.52
N SER A 243 -30.22 23.51 -16.44
CA SER A 243 -29.76 24.92 -16.45
C SER A 243 -28.25 25.07 -16.69
N LEU A 244 -27.53 23.99 -17.03
CA LEU A 244 -26.08 23.94 -17.20
C LEU A 244 -25.28 24.34 -15.94
N THR A 245 -25.94 24.39 -14.79
CA THR A 245 -25.34 24.59 -13.48
C THR A 245 -25.01 23.24 -12.82
N VAL A 246 -23.87 23.20 -12.14
CA VAL A 246 -23.32 22.06 -11.39
C VAL A 246 -23.71 22.17 -9.91
#